data_AF-A0A812LZ44-F1
#
_entry.id   AF-A0A812LZ44-F1
#
_cell.length_a   1.000
_cell.length_b   1.000
_cell.length_c   1.000
_cell.angle_alpha   90.00
_cell.angle_beta   90.00
_cell.angle_gamma   90.00
#
_symmetry.space_group_name_H-M   'P 1'
#
loop_
_entity.id
_entity.type
_entity.pdbx_description
1 polymer ?
#
loop_
_entity_poly.entity_id
_entity_poly.type
_entity_poly.pdbx_seq_one_letter_code
_entity_poly.pdbx_strand_id
1 'polypeptide(L)'
;MNPQTPNTSQAYRSTWPSEDFLREVMPVFWQNSRFADYPTMPRLQAQVLARREMLAQVSKKEKVDLERLLWAHALVSTRAIGASIDACALIPGVDLANHGPEPNADLTVAGLPGLRSGRATVVGHGKIWEHGSAGLVTRRPLAAGEAVRISYGKYPNQRFLLDYGFSLGEANPRGDEEKVDLA
;
A
#
# COMPACT_ATOMS: atom_id res chain seq x y z
N MET A 1 -7.09 41.68 -6.24
CA MET A 1 -7.62 40.39 -5.76
C MET A 1 -6.45 39.45 -5.60
N ASN A 2 -6.21 38.94 -4.39
CA ASN A 2 -5.16 37.95 -4.16
C ASN A 2 -5.67 36.60 -4.70
N PRO A 3 -5.00 35.95 -5.66
CA PRO A 3 -5.36 34.59 -6.05
C PRO A 3 -5.15 33.69 -4.82
N GLN A 4 -6.22 33.08 -4.32
CA GLN A 4 -6.10 32.09 -3.25
C GLN A 4 -5.18 30.98 -3.73
N THR A 5 -4.09 30.74 -3.00
CA THR A 5 -3.19 29.62 -3.25
C THR A 5 -4.01 28.33 -3.25
N PRO A 6 -3.90 27.47 -4.27
CA PRO A 6 -4.65 26.21 -4.31
C PRO A 6 -4.33 25.39 -3.06
N ASN A 7 -5.37 24.87 -2.41
CA ASN A 7 -5.21 23.97 -1.28
C ASN A 7 -4.59 22.65 -1.75
N THR A 8 -3.27 22.52 -1.62
CA THR A 8 -2.50 21.36 -2.09
C THR A 8 -2.97 20.05 -1.47
N SER A 9 -3.51 20.07 -0.24
CA SER A 9 -4.10 18.89 0.40
C SER A 9 -5.38 18.43 -0.29
N GLN A 10 -6.20 19.35 -0.79
CA GLN A 10 -7.42 19.02 -1.52
C GLN A 10 -7.09 18.45 -2.89
N ALA A 11 -6.08 19.01 -3.57
CA ALA A 11 -5.59 18.49 -4.84
C ALA A 11 -5.09 17.03 -4.69
N TYR A 12 -4.26 16.76 -3.68
CA TYR A 12 -3.79 15.39 -3.42
C TYR A 12 -4.93 14.42 -3.05
N ARG A 13 -5.87 14.83 -2.20
CA ARG A 13 -7.03 13.99 -1.88
C ARG A 13 -7.88 13.63 -3.09
N SER A 14 -7.91 14.48 -4.11
CA SER A 14 -8.64 14.21 -5.34
C SER A 14 -8.01 13.09 -6.18
N THR A 15 -6.74 12.71 -5.91
CA THR A 15 -6.07 11.58 -6.57
C THR A 15 -6.25 10.26 -5.83
N TRP A 16 -6.94 10.27 -4.68
CA TRP A 16 -7.23 9.04 -3.93
C TRP A 16 -8.24 8.18 -4.68
N PRO A 17 -8.19 6.85 -4.49
CA PRO A 17 -9.18 5.98 -5.09
C PRO A 17 -10.55 6.28 -4.45
N SER A 18 -11.61 6.22 -5.24
CA SER A 18 -12.96 6.35 -4.72
C SER A 18 -13.23 5.30 -3.65
N GLU A 19 -14.12 5.60 -2.71
CA GLU A 19 -14.57 4.65 -1.71
C GLU A 19 -15.17 3.39 -2.34
N ASP A 20 -15.99 3.54 -3.40
CA ASP A 20 -16.60 2.42 -4.12
C ASP A 20 -15.56 1.45 -4.69
N PHE A 21 -14.53 1.99 -5.36
CA PHE A 21 -13.39 1.20 -5.84
C PHE A 21 -12.72 0.41 -4.70
N LEU A 22 -12.43 1.05 -3.56
CA LEU A 22 -11.80 0.34 -2.42
C LEU A 22 -12.73 -0.74 -1.85
N ARG A 23 -14.04 -0.49 -1.76
CA ARG A 23 -15.03 -1.49 -1.32
C ARG A 23 -15.11 -2.67 -2.28
N GLU A 24 -14.95 -2.42 -3.56
CA GLU A 24 -14.91 -3.45 -4.58
C GLU A 24 -13.64 -4.30 -4.47
N VAL A 25 -12.45 -3.71 -4.39
CA VAL A 25 -11.20 -4.48 -4.53
C VAL A 25 -10.64 -5.00 -3.21
N MET A 26 -10.91 -4.35 -2.09
CA MET A 26 -10.25 -4.68 -0.82
C MET A 26 -11.01 -5.77 -0.04
N PRO A 27 -10.35 -6.90 0.32
CA PRO A 27 -11.00 -7.99 1.04
C PRO A 27 -11.65 -7.62 2.36
N VAL A 28 -11.16 -6.55 3.02
CA VAL A 28 -11.74 -6.03 4.27
C VAL A 28 -13.19 -5.56 4.12
N PHE A 29 -13.72 -5.40 2.91
CA PHE A 29 -15.13 -5.09 2.62
C PHE A 29 -15.94 -6.27 2.05
N TRP A 30 -15.29 -7.40 1.73
CA TRP A 30 -15.96 -8.53 1.08
C TRP A 30 -16.90 -9.31 2.00
N GLN A 31 -17.97 -9.82 1.42
CA GLN A 31 -18.84 -10.80 2.06
C GLN A 31 -18.24 -12.21 1.96
N ASN A 32 -18.70 -13.13 2.81
CA ASN A 32 -18.13 -14.48 2.93
C ASN A 32 -18.09 -15.27 1.61
N SER A 33 -19.07 -15.07 0.72
CA SER A 33 -19.15 -15.76 -0.56
C SER A 33 -17.95 -15.50 -1.47
N ARG A 34 -17.36 -14.30 -1.42
CA ARG A 34 -16.27 -13.90 -2.32
C ARG A 34 -14.93 -14.57 -2.03
N PHE A 35 -14.75 -15.14 -0.84
CA PHE A 35 -13.54 -15.90 -0.54
C PHE A 35 -13.48 -17.25 -1.26
N ALA A 36 -14.63 -17.77 -1.72
CA ALA A 36 -14.68 -19.00 -2.50
C ALA A 36 -13.99 -18.87 -3.86
N ASP A 37 -13.83 -17.64 -4.36
CA ASP A 37 -13.12 -17.34 -5.61
C ASP A 37 -11.59 -17.51 -5.48
N TYR A 38 -11.07 -17.70 -4.26
CA TYR A 38 -9.65 -17.80 -3.95
C TYR A 38 -9.29 -19.11 -3.22
N PRO A 39 -9.56 -20.28 -3.83
CA PRO A 39 -9.37 -21.58 -3.17
C PRO A 39 -7.91 -21.90 -2.83
N THR A 40 -6.96 -21.26 -3.51
CA THR A 40 -5.52 -21.42 -3.29
C THR A 40 -4.97 -20.54 -2.17
N MET A 41 -5.82 -19.72 -1.54
CA MET A 41 -5.47 -18.82 -0.42
C MET A 41 -6.32 -19.16 0.82
N PRO A 42 -6.22 -20.38 1.38
CA PRO A 42 -7.11 -20.85 2.46
C PRO A 42 -7.08 -19.98 3.72
N ARG A 43 -6.00 -19.22 3.97
CA ARG A 43 -5.91 -18.33 5.14
C ARG A 43 -6.51 -16.94 4.91
N LEU A 44 -6.87 -16.58 3.66
CA LEU A 44 -7.35 -15.25 3.31
C LEU A 44 -8.54 -14.81 4.15
N GLN A 45 -9.58 -15.65 4.23
CA GLN A 45 -10.80 -15.31 4.99
C GLN A 45 -10.49 -15.11 6.48
N ALA A 46 -9.75 -16.03 7.09
CA ALA A 46 -9.40 -15.95 8.51
C ALA A 46 -8.60 -14.66 8.82
N GLN A 47 -7.67 -14.28 7.95
CA GLN A 47 -6.88 -13.05 8.11
C GLN A 47 -7.72 -11.78 7.93
N VAL A 48 -8.68 -11.77 6.99
CA VAL A 48 -9.62 -10.66 6.84
C VAL A 48 -10.51 -10.51 8.07
N LEU A 49 -11.05 -11.61 8.59
CA LEU A 49 -11.89 -11.59 9.78
C LEU A 49 -11.13 -11.09 11.00
N ALA A 50 -9.90 -11.58 11.23
CA ALA A 50 -9.05 -11.10 12.32
C ALA A 50 -8.74 -9.59 12.20
N ARG A 51 -8.50 -9.10 10.98
CA ARG A 51 -8.26 -7.67 10.72
C ARG A 51 -9.51 -6.83 10.97
N ARG A 52 -10.69 -7.29 10.56
CA ARG A 52 -11.98 -6.62 10.85
C ARG A 52 -12.25 -6.55 12.34
N GLU A 53 -12.01 -7.64 13.06
CA GLU A 53 -12.18 -7.70 14.51
C GLU A 53 -11.26 -6.69 15.22
N MET A 54 -9.97 -6.67 14.84
CA MET A 54 -9.03 -5.68 15.37
C MET A 54 -9.51 -4.25 15.12
N LEU A 55 -9.95 -3.92 13.89
CA LEU A 55 -10.45 -2.58 13.57
C LEU A 55 -11.76 -2.25 14.31
N ALA A 56 -12.64 -3.23 14.53
CA ALA A 56 -13.84 -3.05 15.35
C ALA A 56 -13.51 -2.73 16.82
N GLN A 57 -12.49 -3.38 17.39
CA GLN A 57 -12.00 -3.08 18.72
C GLN A 57 -11.44 -1.65 18.81
N VAL A 58 -10.66 -1.22 17.81
CA VAL A 58 -10.13 0.16 17.71
C VAL A 58 -11.26 1.17 17.55
N SER A 59 -12.23 0.90 16.68
CA SER A 59 -13.42 1.74 16.46
C SER A 59 -14.16 2.00 17.78
N LYS A 60 -14.41 0.93 18.57
CA LYS A 60 -15.07 1.05 19.88
C LYS A 60 -14.23 1.84 20.88
N LYS A 61 -12.92 1.57 20.95
CA LYS A 61 -12.00 2.20 21.90
C LYS A 61 -11.86 3.70 21.63
N GLU A 62 -11.60 4.06 20.39
CA GLU A 62 -11.33 5.44 19.96
C GLU A 62 -12.61 6.21 19.61
N LYS A 63 -13.79 5.56 19.71
CA LYS A 63 -15.11 6.13 19.39
C LYS A 63 -15.18 6.72 17.97
N VAL A 64 -14.60 6.01 17.01
CA VAL A 64 -14.64 6.35 15.59
C VAL A 64 -15.56 5.41 14.83
N ASP A 65 -16.24 5.91 13.81
CA ASP A 65 -17.08 5.10 12.93
C ASP A 65 -16.28 3.96 12.26
N LEU A 66 -16.81 2.74 12.33
CA LEU A 66 -16.11 1.55 11.83
C LEU A 66 -15.94 1.58 10.32
N GLU A 67 -16.97 1.99 9.57
CA GLU A 67 -16.90 2.06 8.11
C GLU A 67 -15.83 3.05 7.64
N ARG A 68 -15.77 4.21 8.29
CA ARG A 68 -14.72 5.21 8.04
C ARG A 68 -13.33 4.71 8.41
N LEU A 69 -13.20 3.94 9.49
CA LEU A 69 -11.93 3.33 9.89
C LEU A 69 -11.49 2.24 8.91
N LEU A 70 -12.41 1.41 8.42
CA LEU A 70 -12.15 0.40 7.38
C LEU A 70 -11.67 1.06 6.09
N TRP A 71 -12.33 2.15 5.66
CA TRP A 71 -11.91 2.94 4.51
C TRP A 71 -10.52 3.55 4.71
N ALA A 72 -10.26 4.18 5.85
CA ALA A 72 -8.96 4.76 6.14
C ALA A 72 -7.85 3.70 6.17
N HIS A 73 -8.12 2.54 6.77
CA HIS A 73 -7.22 1.40 6.77
C HIS A 73 -6.92 0.92 5.33
N ALA A 74 -7.95 0.76 4.49
CA ALA A 74 -7.80 0.35 3.09
C ALA A 74 -6.97 1.36 2.28
N LEU A 75 -7.24 2.66 2.43
CA LEU A 75 -6.46 3.72 1.78
C LEU A 75 -5.00 3.68 2.22
N VAL A 76 -4.73 3.58 3.51
CA VAL A 76 -3.36 3.53 4.05
C VAL A 76 -2.65 2.25 3.60
N SER A 77 -3.31 1.09 3.64
CA SER A 77 -2.70 -0.19 3.25
C SER A 77 -2.26 -0.19 1.79
N THR A 78 -3.06 0.42 0.91
CA THR A 78 -2.84 0.41 -0.54
C THR A 78 -1.82 1.43 -1.00
N ARG A 79 -1.61 2.52 -0.24
CA ARG A 79 -0.82 3.69 -0.68
C ARG A 79 0.32 4.10 0.22
N ALA A 80 0.27 3.76 1.49
CA ALA A 80 1.30 4.20 2.41
C ALA A 80 2.61 3.44 2.16
N ILE A 81 3.69 4.20 2.16
CA ILE A 81 5.03 3.72 1.97
C ILE A 81 5.66 3.53 3.34
N GLY A 82 6.33 2.40 3.56
CA GLY A 82 7.10 2.18 4.78
C GLY A 82 8.16 3.27 4.94
N ALA A 83 8.03 4.06 6.00
CA ALA A 83 8.95 5.13 6.36
C ALA A 83 9.81 4.73 7.56
N SER A 84 9.45 3.75 8.38
CA SER A 84 10.36 3.10 9.33
C SER A 84 9.83 1.70 9.69
N ILE A 85 10.43 1.01 10.67
CA ILE A 85 9.87 -0.25 11.20
C ILE A 85 8.44 -0.04 11.69
N ASP A 86 8.16 1.13 12.28
CA ASP A 86 6.88 1.46 12.93
C ASP A 86 6.19 2.68 12.32
N ALA A 87 6.64 3.15 11.16
CA ALA A 87 6.06 4.32 10.50
C ALA A 87 5.78 4.07 9.03
N CYS A 88 4.69 4.65 8.54
CA CYS A 88 4.39 4.74 7.13
C CYS A 88 3.95 6.17 6.78
N ALA A 89 4.08 6.54 5.51
CA ALA A 89 3.71 7.85 5.03
C ALA A 89 2.93 7.75 3.71
N LEU A 90 1.93 8.61 3.57
CA LEU A 90 1.32 8.92 2.28
C LEU A 90 2.17 10.00 1.61
N ILE A 91 2.79 9.68 0.48
CA ILE A 91 3.72 10.58 -0.23
C ILE A 91 3.10 10.94 -1.59
N PRO A 92 2.56 12.16 -1.75
CA PRO A 92 1.91 12.58 -2.98
C PRO A 92 2.78 12.38 -4.22
N GLY A 93 2.21 11.73 -5.24
CA GLY A 93 2.86 11.47 -6.53
C GLY A 93 3.66 10.17 -6.53
N VAL A 94 4.34 9.82 -5.44
CA VAL A 94 5.04 8.54 -5.30
C VAL A 94 4.04 7.39 -5.13
N ASP A 95 2.98 7.62 -4.37
CA ASP A 95 1.90 6.68 -4.09
C ASP A 95 0.95 6.41 -5.28
N LEU A 96 1.24 7.00 -6.44
CA LEU A 96 0.55 6.74 -7.71
C LEU A 96 1.23 5.65 -8.54
N ALA A 97 2.50 5.34 -8.26
CA ALA A 97 3.25 4.35 -9.04
C ALA A 97 2.81 2.93 -8.70
N ASN A 98 2.39 2.18 -9.71
CA ASN A 98 1.89 0.83 -9.54
C ASN A 98 3.01 -0.19 -9.30
N HIS A 99 2.63 -1.33 -8.73
CA HIS A 99 3.51 -2.49 -8.67
C HIS A 99 3.87 -3.03 -10.06
N GLY A 100 5.10 -3.52 -10.22
CA GLY A 100 5.48 -4.40 -11.33
C GLY A 100 6.37 -5.55 -10.84
N PRO A 101 6.26 -6.75 -11.44
CA PRO A 101 7.19 -7.85 -11.18
C PRO A 101 8.61 -7.50 -11.62
N GLU A 102 8.72 -6.68 -12.67
CA GLU A 102 9.95 -6.09 -13.18
C GLU A 102 9.91 -4.57 -13.00
N PRO A 103 10.20 -4.06 -11.79
CA PRO A 103 10.11 -2.62 -11.53
C PRO A 103 11.20 -1.85 -12.26
N ASN A 104 10.83 -0.73 -12.87
CA ASN A 104 11.71 0.15 -13.63
C ASN A 104 12.06 1.45 -12.88
N ALA A 105 11.58 1.61 -11.64
CA ALA A 105 11.93 2.71 -10.76
C ALA A 105 12.09 2.27 -9.30
N ASP A 106 12.85 3.07 -8.55
CA ASP A 106 13.09 2.92 -7.11
C ASP A 106 12.62 4.14 -6.34
N LEU A 107 12.15 3.90 -5.11
CA LEU A 107 11.93 4.95 -4.13
C LEU A 107 13.27 5.49 -3.63
N THR A 108 13.37 6.80 -3.54
CA THR A 108 14.51 7.51 -2.94
C THR A 108 13.99 8.49 -1.90
N VAL A 109 14.70 8.57 -0.76
CA VAL A 109 14.45 9.56 0.30
C VAL A 109 15.78 10.25 0.59
N ALA A 110 15.79 11.58 0.53
CA ALA A 110 16.95 12.42 0.81
C ALA A 110 18.24 12.06 0.02
N GLY A 111 18.13 11.85 -1.29
CA GLY A 111 19.30 11.77 -2.19
C GLY A 111 20.19 10.53 -2.06
N LEU A 112 19.84 9.58 -1.19
CA LEU A 112 20.53 8.29 -1.08
C LEU A 112 19.84 7.26 -1.98
N PRO A 113 20.54 6.69 -2.98
CA PRO A 113 20.01 5.57 -3.76
C PRO A 113 19.85 4.33 -2.87
N GLY A 114 18.72 3.61 -3.02
CA GLY A 114 18.62 2.22 -2.54
C GLY A 114 17.71 1.92 -1.34
N LEU A 115 16.77 2.80 -0.97
CA LEU A 115 15.73 2.45 0.01
C LEU A 115 14.67 1.55 -0.64
N ARG A 116 14.81 0.24 -0.40
CA ARG A 116 13.95 -0.80 -0.98
C ARG A 116 12.53 -0.69 -0.44
N SER A 117 11.56 -0.61 -1.33
CA SER A 117 10.14 -0.69 -1.01
C SER A 117 9.72 -2.13 -0.67
N GLY A 118 9.30 -2.30 0.58
CA GLY A 118 8.73 -3.50 1.16
C GLY A 118 8.99 -3.46 2.66
N ARG A 119 8.01 -2.98 3.47
CA ARG A 119 8.12 -2.69 4.92
C ARG A 119 9.59 -2.59 5.40
N ALA A 120 10.31 -1.57 4.93
CA ALA A 120 11.71 -1.36 5.25
C ALA A 120 11.91 0.08 5.73
N THR A 121 12.05 0.17 7.05
CA THR A 121 12.99 1.02 7.78
C THR A 121 13.66 2.16 7.00
N VAL A 122 13.23 3.43 7.19
CA VAL A 122 14.20 4.53 7.23
C VAL A 122 15.01 4.29 8.49
N VAL A 123 16.20 3.71 8.32
CA VAL A 123 17.16 3.54 9.41
C VAL A 123 17.81 4.89 9.65
N GLY A 124 17.34 5.56 10.69
CA GLY A 124 17.86 6.84 11.14
C GLY A 124 17.30 7.15 12.52
N HIS A 125 17.90 6.57 13.55
CA HIS A 125 17.61 6.89 14.95
C HIS A 125 17.65 8.41 15.17
N GLY A 126 16.53 8.98 15.60
CA GLY A 126 16.53 10.18 16.45
C GLY A 126 16.83 11.53 15.81
N LYS A 127 16.91 11.66 14.48
CA LYS A 127 16.92 12.98 13.82
C LYS A 127 15.66 13.15 12.97
N ILE A 128 14.75 13.99 13.46
CA ILE A 128 13.67 14.54 12.65
C ILE A 128 14.33 15.30 11.50
N TRP A 129 14.16 14.82 10.27
CA TRP A 129 14.60 15.55 9.09
C TRP A 129 13.56 16.63 8.79
N GLU A 130 13.85 17.88 9.15
CA GLU A 130 12.96 19.02 8.87
C GLU A 130 12.86 19.30 7.35
N HIS A 131 13.85 18.84 6.56
CA HIS A 131 13.91 19.03 5.11
C HIS A 131 14.43 17.76 4.43
N GLY A 132 13.56 17.06 3.70
CA GLY A 132 13.94 15.92 2.86
C GLY A 132 12.94 15.74 1.72
N SER A 133 13.42 15.38 0.54
CA SER A 133 12.59 15.02 -0.61
C SER A 133 12.45 13.50 -0.71
N ALA A 134 11.25 13.03 -1.02
CA ALA A 134 11.01 11.65 -1.45
C ALA A 134 10.57 11.65 -2.92
N GLY A 135 11.05 10.69 -3.70
CA GLY A 135 10.76 10.63 -5.13
C GLY A 135 11.10 9.28 -5.74
N LEU A 136 10.70 9.11 -7.00
CA LEU A 136 11.00 7.92 -7.79
C LEU A 136 12.15 8.22 -8.76
N VAL A 137 13.13 7.32 -8.80
CA VAL A 137 14.24 7.38 -9.75
C VAL A 137 14.16 6.17 -10.66
N THR A 138 14.14 6.39 -11.97
CA THR A 138 14.09 5.29 -12.94
C THR A 138 15.45 4.60 -13.02
N ARG A 139 15.43 3.27 -13.16
CA ARG A 139 16.63 2.42 -13.28
C ARG A 139 17.26 2.47 -14.67
N ARG A 140 16.50 2.97 -15.64
CA ARG A 140 16.87 3.12 -17.05
C ARG A 140 16.05 4.25 -17.68
N PRO A 141 16.43 4.71 -18.89
CA PRO A 141 15.54 5.52 -19.71
C PRO A 141 14.20 4.80 -19.96
N LEU A 142 13.11 5.55 -19.90
CA LEU A 142 11.76 5.09 -20.20
C LEU A 142 11.28 5.72 -21.51
N ALA A 143 10.52 4.97 -22.30
CA ALA A 143 9.87 5.53 -23.49
C ALA A 143 8.65 6.38 -23.11
N ALA A 144 8.27 7.32 -23.99
CA ALA A 144 7.01 8.04 -23.82
C ALA A 144 5.82 7.08 -23.80
N GLY A 145 4.94 7.22 -22.81
CA GLY A 145 3.81 6.31 -22.58
C GLY A 145 4.16 5.05 -21.79
N GLU A 146 5.42 4.80 -21.48
CA GLU A 146 5.81 3.69 -20.60
C GLU A 146 5.44 4.00 -19.14
N ALA A 147 4.74 3.08 -18.48
CA ALA A 147 4.36 3.24 -17.09
C ALA A 147 5.57 3.16 -16.15
N VAL A 148 5.67 4.09 -15.20
CA VAL A 148 6.59 4.00 -14.06
C VAL A 148 6.05 2.94 -13.09
N ARG A 149 6.83 1.90 -12.84
CA ARG A 149 6.48 0.78 -11.96
C ARG A 149 7.54 0.58 -10.89
N ILE A 150 7.08 0.41 -9.66
CA ILE A 150 7.91 0.14 -8.49
C ILE A 150 7.65 -1.27 -7.95
N SER A 151 8.52 -1.75 -7.06
CA SER A 151 8.19 -2.94 -6.26
C SER A 151 7.37 -2.50 -5.06
N TYR A 152 6.30 -3.21 -4.70
CA TYR A 152 5.70 -3.04 -3.37
C TYR A 152 6.34 -3.96 -2.34
N GLY A 153 7.14 -4.91 -2.80
CA GLY A 153 7.76 -5.97 -2.02
C GLY A 153 7.71 -7.30 -2.78
N LYS A 154 8.39 -8.31 -2.24
CA LYS A 154 8.38 -9.68 -2.77
C LYS A 154 7.37 -10.53 -2.00
N TYR A 155 6.08 -10.31 -2.27
CA TYR A 155 4.98 -10.91 -1.51
C TYR A 155 4.25 -12.01 -2.27
N PRO A 156 3.67 -13.01 -1.57
CA PRO A 156 2.73 -13.94 -2.17
C PRO A 156 1.42 -13.23 -2.55
N ASN A 157 0.62 -13.85 -3.42
CA ASN A 157 -0.63 -13.25 -3.90
C ASN A 157 -1.63 -12.96 -2.78
N GLN A 158 -1.73 -13.81 -1.76
CA GLN A 158 -2.62 -13.55 -0.62
C GLN A 158 -2.28 -12.23 0.07
N ARG A 159 -0.98 -11.90 0.18
CA ARG A 159 -0.53 -10.64 0.78
C ARG A 159 -0.80 -9.45 -0.14
N PHE A 160 -0.59 -9.61 -1.46
CA PHE A 160 -0.97 -8.57 -2.42
C PHE A 160 -2.47 -8.27 -2.36
N LEU A 161 -3.29 -9.31 -2.23
CA LEU A 161 -4.73 -9.17 -2.20
C LEU A 161 -5.20 -8.50 -0.91
N LEU A 162 -4.66 -8.92 0.23
CA LEU A 162 -4.99 -8.35 1.54
C LEU A 162 -4.64 -6.87 1.68
N ASP A 163 -3.49 -6.46 1.18
CA ASP A 163 -2.96 -5.11 1.43
C ASP A 163 -3.18 -4.14 0.27
N TYR A 164 -3.27 -4.65 -0.97
CA TYR A 164 -3.32 -3.83 -2.17
C TYR A 164 -4.54 -4.12 -3.08
N GLY A 165 -5.34 -5.15 -2.79
CA GLY A 165 -6.57 -5.44 -3.52
C GLY A 165 -6.36 -6.10 -4.89
N PHE A 166 -5.19 -6.71 -5.15
CA PHE A 166 -4.93 -7.44 -6.39
C PHE A 166 -4.09 -8.71 -6.15
N SER A 167 -4.08 -9.63 -7.10
CA SER A 167 -3.11 -10.74 -7.17
C SER A 167 -2.37 -10.70 -8.52
N LEU A 168 -1.17 -11.28 -8.57
CA LEU A 168 -0.45 -11.48 -9.82
C LEU A 168 -0.76 -12.84 -10.46
N GLY A 169 -1.63 -13.65 -9.83
CA GLY A 169 -1.97 -15.00 -10.26
C GLY A 169 -0.73 -15.89 -10.40
N GLU A 170 -0.73 -16.75 -11.41
CA GLU A 170 0.37 -17.67 -11.73
C GLU A 170 1.69 -16.96 -12.09
N ALA A 171 1.64 -15.69 -12.48
CA ALA A 171 2.83 -14.90 -12.77
C ALA A 171 3.61 -14.49 -11.51
N ASN A 172 3.07 -14.72 -10.30
CA ASN A 172 3.79 -14.44 -9.07
C ASN A 172 4.83 -15.53 -8.77
N PRO A 173 6.14 -15.24 -8.80
CA PRO A 173 7.16 -16.24 -8.43
C PRO A 173 7.10 -16.65 -6.94
N ARG A 174 6.36 -15.89 -6.10
CA ARG A 174 6.12 -16.25 -4.70
C ARG A 174 4.91 -17.17 -4.49
N GLY A 175 4.08 -17.39 -5.51
CA GLY A 175 2.86 -18.18 -5.40
C GLY A 175 1.80 -17.50 -4.53
N ASP A 176 0.86 -18.30 -4.03
CA ASP A 176 -0.35 -17.78 -3.37
C ASP A 176 -0.20 -17.54 -1.87
N GLU A 177 0.58 -18.35 -1.15
CA GLU A 177 0.77 -18.22 0.29
C GLU A 177 2.24 -18.02 0.67
N GLU A 178 2.46 -17.42 1.85
CA GLU A 178 3.77 -17.41 2.49
C GLU A 178 4.17 -18.87 2.79
N LYS A 179 5.27 -19.32 2.19
CA LYS A 179 5.90 -20.57 2.59
C LYS A 179 6.40 -20.36 4.01
N VAL A 180 5.81 -21.08 4.97
CA VAL A 180 6.39 -21.19 6.29
C VAL A 180 7.62 -22.07 6.10
N ASP A 181 8.79 -21.46 5.99
CA ASP A 181 10.04 -22.20 6.10
C ASP A 181 10.05 -22.80 7.50
N LEU A 182 9.76 -24.10 7.60
CA LEU A 182 10.04 -24.88 8.80
C LEU A 182 11.56 -24.91 8.93
N ALA A 183 12.09 -23.97 9.72
CA ALA A 183 13.44 -24.04 10.24
C ALA A 183 13.56 -25.19 11.25
#